data_AF-A0A2E5LJ03-F1
#
_entry.id   AF-A0A2E5LJ03-F1
#
_cell.length_a   1.000
_cell.length_b   1.000
_cell.length_c   1.000
_cell.angle_alpha   90.00
_cell.angle_beta   90.00
_cell.angle_gamma   90.00
#
_symmetry.space_group_name_H-M   'P 1'
#
loop_
_entity.id
_entity.type
_entity.pdbx_description
1 polymer ?
#
loop_
_entity_poly.entity_id
_entity_poly.type
_entity_poly.pdbx_seq_one_letter_code
_entity_poly.pdbx_strand_id
1 'polypeptide(L)'
;MSETKKLVNVRSEIMPNWKINMIKKLEEGWVIGILLGLSMIYSSGCVLFDHSRNSGPDEFGVVSRAPLAQPPDFSLRPPRAGAKRPNEIETREQARRRLFGRSVQARGILPERDPNDSRSEGERALLFKANALDVDPSIRDAVERESGIVEEDPAFVESLLFWKPANGKNAVVDPSRESERLRRNEALGKKPTDGSTLTKKE
;
A
#
# COMPACT_ATOMS: atom_id res chain seq x y z
N MET A 1 -31.32 -64.41 36.72
CA MET A 1 -30.13 -63.64 37.17
C MET A 1 -30.24 -62.21 36.65
N SER A 2 -31.00 -61.29 37.26
CA SER A 2 -30.68 -60.55 38.51
C SER A 2 -29.26 -59.99 38.43
N GLU A 3 -29.02 -58.72 38.12
CA GLU A 3 -29.13 -57.66 39.14
C GLU A 3 -29.08 -56.21 38.58
N THR A 4 -29.10 -55.97 37.27
CA THR A 4 -28.89 -54.60 36.76
C THR A 4 -30.16 -53.82 36.41
N LYS A 5 -31.34 -54.44 36.48
CA LYS A 5 -32.63 -53.77 36.18
C LYS A 5 -33.19 -52.88 37.31
N LYS A 6 -32.48 -52.73 38.44
CA LYS A 6 -32.96 -51.92 39.58
C LYS A 6 -32.54 -50.45 39.57
N LEU A 7 -31.67 -50.00 38.66
CA LEU A 7 -31.20 -48.59 38.66
C LEU A 7 -31.79 -47.69 37.56
N VAL A 8 -32.69 -48.20 36.72
CA VAL A 8 -33.41 -47.38 35.73
C VAL A 8 -34.77 -46.90 36.26
N ASN A 9 -35.26 -47.48 37.36
CA ASN A 9 -36.61 -47.22 37.88
C ASN A 9 -36.66 -46.13 38.98
N VAL A 10 -35.79 -45.12 38.91
CA VAL A 10 -35.81 -43.97 39.85
C VAL A 10 -35.76 -42.61 39.12
N ARG A 11 -35.78 -42.56 37.78
CA ARG A 11 -35.72 -41.28 37.04
C ARG A 11 -36.85 -41.06 36.02
N SER A 12 -38.02 -41.64 36.28
CA SER A 12 -39.25 -41.36 35.53
C SER A 12 -40.14 -40.31 36.21
N GLU A 13 -39.60 -39.53 37.14
CA GLU A 13 -40.25 -38.28 37.59
C GLU A 13 -40.12 -37.20 36.51
N ILE A 14 -41.13 -37.18 35.64
CA ILE A 14 -41.77 -36.00 35.07
C ILE A 14 -40.78 -34.89 34.68
N MET A 15 -40.02 -35.11 33.60
CA MET A 15 -39.47 -33.96 32.88
C MET A 15 -40.61 -33.27 32.16
N PRO A 16 -40.89 -31.99 32.45
CA PRO A 16 -42.00 -31.28 31.82
C PRO A 16 -41.72 -31.10 30.32
N ASN A 17 -42.75 -31.26 29.49
CA ASN A 17 -42.64 -31.25 28.02
C ASN A 17 -41.89 -30.03 27.45
N TRP A 18 -41.90 -28.88 28.14
CA TRP A 18 -41.14 -27.69 27.74
C TRP A 18 -39.63 -27.88 27.81
N LYS A 19 -39.11 -28.69 28.74
CA LYS A 19 -37.67 -28.98 28.85
C LYS A 19 -37.17 -29.84 27.70
N ILE A 20 -37.99 -30.80 27.25
CA ILE A 20 -37.67 -31.68 26.11
C ILE A 20 -37.69 -30.86 24.81
N ASN A 21 -38.70 -30.00 24.63
CA ASN A 21 -38.78 -29.11 23.47
C ASN A 21 -37.65 -28.07 23.46
N MET A 22 -37.19 -27.61 24.63
CA MET A 22 -36.07 -26.68 24.74
C MET A 22 -34.73 -27.32 24.33
N ILE A 23 -34.50 -28.58 24.73
CA ILE A 23 -33.29 -29.32 24.35
C ILE A 23 -33.28 -29.62 22.85
N LYS A 24 -34.41 -30.05 22.28
CA LYS A 24 -34.53 -30.27 20.83
C LYS A 24 -34.29 -29.00 20.01
N LYS A 25 -34.83 -27.87 20.46
CA LYS A 25 -34.66 -26.57 19.78
C LYS A 25 -33.21 -26.05 19.84
N LEU A 26 -32.48 -26.44 20.88
CA LEU A 26 -31.05 -26.11 21.05
C LEU A 26 -30.16 -26.96 20.13
N GLU A 27 -30.48 -28.25 19.96
CA GLU A 27 -29.74 -29.14 19.05
C GLU A 27 -29.97 -28.78 17.58
N GLU A 28 -31.20 -28.45 17.18
CA GLU A 28 -31.48 -28.02 15.80
C GLU A 28 -30.79 -26.69 15.45
N GLY A 29 -30.73 -25.74 16.38
CA GLY A 29 -30.05 -24.46 16.19
C GLY A 29 -28.54 -24.62 15.97
N TRP A 30 -27.91 -25.57 16.66
CA TRP A 30 -26.47 -25.81 16.56
C TRP A 30 -26.09 -26.46 15.22
N VAL A 31 -26.92 -27.40 14.73
CA VAL A 31 -26.72 -28.04 13.42
C VAL A 31 -26.87 -27.03 12.28
N ILE A 32 -27.87 -26.14 12.34
CA ILE A 32 -28.07 -25.08 11.33
C ILE A 32 -26.91 -24.09 11.35
N GLY A 33 -26.40 -23.72 12.53
CA GLY A 33 -25.24 -22.83 12.67
C GLY A 33 -23.95 -23.39 12.08
N ILE A 34 -23.69 -24.69 12.27
CA ILE A 34 -22.50 -25.35 11.71
C ILE A 34 -22.63 -25.47 10.19
N LEU A 35 -23.80 -25.82 9.65
CA LEU A 35 -24.05 -25.90 8.21
C LEU A 35 -23.87 -24.55 7.50
N LEU A 36 -24.37 -23.46 8.08
CA LEU A 36 -24.17 -22.11 7.55
C LEU A 36 -22.71 -21.67 7.61
N GLY A 37 -22.00 -21.95 8.72
CA GLY A 37 -20.59 -21.62 8.87
C GLY A 37 -19.69 -22.35 7.86
N LEU A 38 -19.95 -23.63 7.61
CA LEU A 38 -19.16 -24.43 6.66
C LEU A 38 -19.38 -24.00 5.20
N SER A 39 -20.60 -23.58 4.84
CA SER A 39 -20.90 -23.03 3.51
C SER A 39 -20.13 -21.73 3.25
N MET A 40 -19.95 -20.88 4.25
CA MET A 40 -19.25 -19.61 4.10
C MET A 40 -17.74 -19.78 3.88
N ILE A 41 -17.16 -20.86 4.42
CA ILE A 41 -15.76 -21.23 4.20
C ILE A 41 -15.56 -21.79 2.78
N TYR A 42 -16.55 -22.52 2.25
CA TYR A 42 -16.45 -23.12 0.91
C TYR A 42 -16.45 -22.07 -0.22
N SER A 43 -17.07 -20.91 -0.03
CA SER A 43 -17.10 -19.84 -1.03
C SER A 43 -15.82 -18.99 -1.10
N SER A 44 -14.91 -19.09 -0.13
CA SER A 44 -13.69 -18.26 -0.05
C SER A 44 -12.40 -19.00 -0.43
N GLY A 45 -12.49 -20.23 -0.94
CA GLY A 45 -11.35 -21.12 -1.17
C GLY A 45 -10.58 -20.96 -2.49
N CYS A 46 -10.58 -19.79 -3.16
CA CYS A 46 -10.03 -19.66 -4.53
C CYS A 46 -8.82 -18.73 -4.70
N VAL A 47 -8.02 -18.48 -3.66
CA VAL A 47 -6.81 -17.61 -3.76
C VAL A 47 -5.48 -18.30 -3.42
N LEU A 48 -5.44 -19.63 -3.26
CA LEU A 48 -4.22 -20.34 -2.82
C LEU A 48 -3.40 -21.03 -3.93
N PHE A 49 -3.89 -21.06 -5.17
CA PHE A 49 -3.12 -21.55 -6.32
C PHE A 49 -2.64 -20.38 -7.17
N ASP A 50 -1.65 -19.67 -6.63
CA ASP A 50 -0.89 -18.69 -7.40
C ASP A 50 0.11 -19.43 -8.32
N HIS A 51 -0.23 -19.49 -9.60
CA HIS A 51 0.64 -19.99 -10.67
C HIS A 51 1.75 -18.97 -11.04
N SER A 52 1.96 -17.90 -10.27
CA SER A 52 2.97 -16.87 -10.55
C SER A 52 4.42 -17.26 -10.26
N ARG A 53 4.70 -18.45 -9.70
CA ARG A 53 6.07 -18.84 -9.30
C ARG A 53 7.01 -19.21 -10.46
N ASN A 54 6.69 -18.83 -11.69
CA ASN A 54 7.66 -18.77 -12.78
C ASN A 54 7.45 -17.56 -13.69
N SER A 55 7.41 -16.36 -13.10
CA SER A 55 7.27 -15.08 -13.82
C SER A 55 8.63 -14.55 -14.33
N GLY A 56 9.45 -15.41 -14.93
CA GLY A 56 10.57 -14.96 -15.75
C GLY A 56 10.04 -14.33 -17.04
N PRO A 57 10.72 -13.33 -17.63
CA PRO A 57 10.32 -12.83 -18.94
C PRO A 57 10.40 -13.98 -19.95
N ASP A 58 9.29 -14.28 -20.62
CA ASP A 58 9.18 -15.33 -21.64
C ASP A 58 10.20 -15.10 -22.77
N GLU A 59 11.33 -15.84 -22.73
CA GLU A 59 12.40 -15.72 -23.71
C GLU A 59 12.02 -16.24 -25.11
N PHE A 60 10.88 -16.93 -25.25
CA PHE A 60 10.38 -17.46 -26.52
C PHE A 60 9.11 -16.74 -27.02
N GLY A 61 8.73 -15.63 -26.38
CA GLY A 61 7.58 -14.84 -26.76
C GLY A 61 7.73 -14.24 -28.16
N VAL A 62 6.93 -14.73 -29.12
CA VAL A 62 6.88 -14.18 -30.47
C VAL A 62 6.04 -12.89 -30.47
N VAL A 63 6.63 -11.78 -30.89
CA VAL A 63 5.90 -10.52 -31.08
C VAL A 63 4.96 -10.65 -32.28
N SER A 64 3.65 -10.56 -32.04
CA SER A 64 2.65 -10.56 -33.11
C SER A 64 2.81 -9.33 -34.00
N ARG A 65 3.00 -9.53 -35.30
CA ARG A 65 3.01 -8.46 -36.30
C ARG A 65 1.59 -8.20 -36.78
N ALA A 66 1.29 -6.96 -37.17
CA ALA A 66 0.02 -6.65 -37.82
C ALA A 66 -0.14 -7.51 -39.08
N PRO A 67 -1.34 -8.07 -39.35
CA PRO A 67 -1.58 -8.88 -40.52
C PRO A 67 -1.31 -8.05 -41.79
N LEU A 68 -0.64 -8.65 -42.78
CA LEU A 68 -0.42 -8.01 -44.07
C LEU A 68 -1.69 -8.13 -44.90
N ALA A 69 -2.50 -7.07 -44.96
CA ALA A 69 -3.57 -6.95 -45.95
C ALA A 69 -2.97 -6.37 -47.23
N GLN A 70 -3.08 -7.11 -48.34
CA GLN A 70 -2.65 -6.64 -49.64
C GLN A 70 -3.72 -5.68 -50.19
N PRO A 71 -3.40 -4.39 -50.43
CA PRO A 71 -4.36 -3.48 -51.03
C PRO A 71 -4.64 -3.87 -52.50
N PRO A 72 -5.85 -3.56 -53.01
CA PRO A 72 -6.26 -3.90 -54.37
C PRO A 72 -5.48 -3.16 -55.47
N ASP A 73 -4.77 -2.08 -55.13
CA ASP A 73 -3.91 -1.33 -56.07
C ASP A 73 -2.42 -1.40 -55.69
N PHE A 74 -1.59 -1.68 -56.70
CA PHE A 74 -0.16 -2.02 -56.59
C PHE A 74 0.81 -0.88 -56.88
N SER A 75 0.36 0.37 -57.02
CA SER A 75 1.22 1.49 -57.45
C SER A 75 2.10 2.09 -56.34
N LEU A 76 2.63 1.26 -55.44
CA LEU A 76 3.55 1.70 -54.40
C LEU A 76 4.98 1.77 -54.95
N ARG A 77 5.65 2.89 -54.72
CA ARG A 77 7.09 2.99 -54.96
C ARG A 77 7.80 1.96 -54.07
N PRO A 78 8.77 1.19 -54.60
CA PRO A 78 9.56 0.29 -53.79
C PRO A 78 10.13 1.01 -52.56
N PRO A 79 9.99 0.44 -51.35
CA PRO A 79 10.59 1.05 -50.17
C PRO A 79 12.10 1.14 -50.38
N ARG A 80 12.68 2.28 -50.03
CA ARG A 80 14.13 2.48 -50.11
C ARG A 80 14.81 1.43 -49.23
N ALA A 81 15.82 0.74 -49.77
CA ALA A 81 16.61 -0.22 -49.01
C ALA A 81 17.14 0.44 -47.73
N GLY A 82 16.85 -0.17 -46.57
CA GLY A 82 17.22 0.36 -45.25
C GLY A 82 16.27 1.38 -44.62
N ALA A 83 15.18 1.78 -45.28
CA ALA A 83 14.16 2.64 -44.66
C ALA A 83 13.35 1.87 -43.60
N LYS A 84 13.05 2.53 -42.47
CA LYS A 84 12.21 1.97 -41.40
C LYS A 84 10.82 1.66 -41.96
N ARG A 85 10.32 0.45 -41.70
CA ARG A 85 8.98 0.05 -42.15
C ARG A 85 7.92 0.88 -41.43
N PRO A 86 6.89 1.41 -42.13
CA PRO A 86 5.84 2.22 -41.50
C PRO A 86 5.05 1.48 -40.41
N ASN A 87 4.89 0.17 -40.55
CA ASN A 87 4.07 -0.65 -39.65
C ASN A 87 4.87 -1.35 -38.54
N GLU A 88 6.18 -1.09 -38.43
CA GLU A 88 7.07 -1.75 -37.47
C GLU A 88 7.29 -0.84 -36.26
N ILE A 89 6.67 -1.21 -35.13
CA ILE A 89 6.93 -0.55 -33.85
C ILE A 89 8.31 -1.01 -33.36
N GLU A 90 9.22 -0.07 -33.12
CA GLU A 90 10.56 -0.35 -32.61
C GLU A 90 10.50 -1.08 -31.26
N THR A 91 11.27 -2.16 -31.11
CA THR A 91 11.31 -2.98 -29.89
C THR A 91 11.63 -2.15 -28.65
N ARG A 92 12.53 -1.17 -28.77
CA ARG A 92 12.87 -0.21 -27.72
C ARG A 92 11.65 0.61 -27.27
N GLU A 93 10.84 1.07 -28.21
CA GLU A 93 9.62 1.84 -27.92
C GLU A 93 8.53 0.97 -27.30
N GLN A 94 8.45 -0.31 -27.69
CA GLN A 94 7.56 -1.28 -27.05
C GLN A 94 7.98 -1.55 -25.60
N ALA A 95 9.26 -1.84 -25.36
CA ALA A 95 9.80 -2.05 -24.02
C ALA A 95 9.59 -0.81 -23.13
N ARG A 96 9.89 0.38 -23.66
CA ARG A 96 9.62 1.65 -22.96
C ARG A 96 8.15 1.79 -22.56
N ARG A 97 7.22 1.48 -23.47
CA ARG A 97 5.77 1.53 -23.17
C ARG A 97 5.37 0.55 -22.07
N ARG A 98 5.97 -0.65 -22.06
CA ARG A 98 5.72 -1.67 -21.03
C ARG A 98 6.29 -1.27 -19.67
N LEU A 99 7.50 -0.71 -19.63
CA LEU A 99 8.17 -0.31 -18.40
C LEU A 99 7.53 0.90 -17.74
N PHE A 100 7.14 1.90 -18.53
CA PHE A 100 6.64 3.16 -17.98
C PHE A 100 5.10 3.25 -17.97
N GLY A 101 4.38 2.32 -18.61
CA GLY A 101 2.91 2.23 -18.66
C GLY A 101 2.21 3.38 -19.41
N ARG A 102 2.86 4.54 -19.41
CA ARG A 102 2.49 5.78 -20.06
C ARG A 102 3.49 5.96 -21.18
N SER A 103 3.03 5.79 -22.41
CA SER A 103 3.73 6.36 -23.55
C SER A 103 4.02 7.81 -23.20
N VAL A 104 5.28 8.21 -23.35
CA VAL A 104 5.68 9.61 -23.27
C VAL A 104 5.10 10.30 -24.50
N GLN A 105 3.77 10.47 -24.55
CA GLN A 105 3.09 11.37 -25.45
C GLN A 105 3.25 12.80 -24.93
N ALA A 106 4.51 13.22 -24.77
CA ALA A 106 4.85 14.63 -24.64
C ALA A 106 5.62 15.04 -25.90
N ARG A 107 4.99 14.87 -27.06
CA ARG A 107 5.26 15.70 -28.25
C ARG A 107 4.19 16.79 -28.36
N GLY A 108 3.79 17.35 -27.22
CA GLY A 108 2.81 18.44 -27.14
C GLY A 108 3.48 19.81 -27.06
N ILE A 109 2.66 20.84 -26.90
CA ILE A 109 3.07 22.20 -26.58
C ILE A 109 3.36 22.25 -25.07
N LEU A 110 4.38 23.02 -24.66
CA LEU A 110 4.67 23.27 -23.24
C LEU A 110 3.42 23.86 -22.56
N PRO A 111 2.92 23.25 -21.47
CA PRO A 111 1.77 23.79 -20.76
C PRO A 111 2.10 25.16 -20.16
N GLU A 112 1.07 25.99 -20.04
CA GLU A 112 1.17 27.33 -19.48
C GLU A 112 1.75 27.31 -18.07
N ARG A 113 2.46 28.38 -17.67
CA ARG A 113 3.15 28.45 -16.38
C ARG A 113 2.13 28.57 -15.25
N ASP A 114 2.18 27.64 -14.31
CA ASP A 114 1.48 27.80 -13.03
C ASP A 114 2.11 29.00 -12.27
N PRO A 115 1.32 29.94 -11.74
CA PRO A 115 1.82 31.06 -10.95
C PRO A 115 2.71 30.66 -9.76
N ASN A 116 2.51 29.47 -9.19
CA ASN A 116 3.29 28.93 -8.09
C ASN A 116 4.52 28.12 -8.54
N ASP A 117 4.73 27.96 -9.85
CA ASP A 117 5.90 27.31 -10.41
C ASP A 117 7.10 28.25 -10.37
N SER A 118 8.00 28.06 -9.40
CA SER A 118 9.24 28.80 -9.23
C SER A 118 10.40 28.31 -10.12
N ARG A 119 10.19 27.27 -10.93
CA ARG A 119 11.25 26.66 -11.77
C ARG A 119 11.65 27.57 -12.93
N SER A 120 12.89 27.40 -13.39
CA SER A 120 13.41 28.14 -14.55
C SER A 120 12.82 27.61 -15.86
N GLU A 121 12.89 28.39 -16.95
CA GLU A 121 12.43 27.95 -18.27
C GLU A 121 13.18 26.70 -18.76
N GLY A 122 14.50 26.64 -18.53
CA GLY A 122 15.33 25.48 -18.89
C GLY A 122 14.96 24.22 -18.12
N GLU A 123 14.68 24.35 -16.81
CA GLU A 123 14.22 23.24 -15.98
C GLU A 123 12.84 22.74 -16.42
N ARG A 124 11.90 23.64 -16.67
CA ARG A 124 10.57 23.29 -17.18
C ARG A 124 10.66 22.58 -18.53
N ALA A 125 11.55 23.00 -19.42
CA ALA A 125 11.77 22.35 -20.71
C ALA A 125 12.32 20.91 -20.56
N LEU A 126 13.21 20.67 -19.59
CA LEU A 126 13.70 19.32 -19.27
C LEU A 126 12.59 18.45 -18.68
N LEU A 127 11.82 18.97 -17.74
CA LEU A 127 10.70 18.26 -17.12
C LEU A 127 9.60 17.96 -18.13
N PHE A 128 9.34 18.87 -19.08
CA PHE A 128 8.41 18.62 -20.18
C PHE A 128 8.85 17.43 -21.04
N LYS A 129 10.12 17.39 -21.44
CA LYS A 129 10.69 16.25 -22.19
C LYS A 129 10.63 14.95 -21.41
N ALA A 130 10.76 15.03 -20.08
CA ALA A 130 10.62 13.90 -19.17
C ALA A 130 9.15 13.52 -18.88
N ASN A 131 8.17 14.29 -19.38
CA ASN A 131 6.76 14.17 -19.04
C ASN A 131 6.49 14.21 -17.52
N ALA A 132 7.19 15.13 -16.85
CA ALA A 132 7.19 15.34 -15.41
C ALA A 132 6.72 16.76 -15.01
N LEU A 133 6.00 17.46 -15.91
CA LEU A 133 5.39 18.75 -15.58
C LEU A 133 4.05 18.59 -14.85
N ASP A 134 3.31 17.53 -15.13
CA ASP A 134 2.00 17.20 -14.55
C ASP A 134 2.15 15.99 -13.63
N VAL A 135 2.68 16.23 -12.42
CA VAL A 135 2.90 15.22 -11.39
C VAL A 135 1.89 15.46 -10.27
N ASP A 136 1.28 14.38 -9.78
CA ASP A 136 0.38 14.44 -8.63
C ASP A 136 1.14 14.99 -7.40
N PRO A 137 0.69 16.11 -6.80
CA PRO A 137 1.33 16.68 -5.60
C PRO A 137 1.38 15.71 -4.42
N SER A 138 0.43 14.76 -4.34
CA SER A 138 0.32 13.76 -3.27
C SER A 138 1.15 12.48 -3.51
N ILE A 139 1.93 12.42 -4.60
CA ILE A 139 2.71 11.22 -4.93
C ILE A 139 3.71 10.85 -3.83
N ARG A 140 4.20 11.84 -3.06
CA ARG A 140 5.09 11.58 -1.92
C ARG A 140 4.38 10.77 -0.85
N ASP A 141 3.18 11.18 -0.46
CA ASP A 141 2.36 10.48 0.54
C ASP A 141 2.02 9.06 0.09
N ALA A 142 1.76 8.87 -1.21
CA ALA A 142 1.51 7.55 -1.79
C ALA A 142 2.76 6.66 -1.71
N VAL A 143 3.93 7.19 -2.13
CA VAL A 143 5.21 6.46 -2.06
C VAL A 143 5.61 6.15 -0.63
N GLU A 144 5.44 7.09 0.30
CA GLU A 144 5.74 6.88 1.72
C GLU A 144 4.91 5.74 2.30
N ARG A 145 3.59 5.74 2.01
CA ARG A 145 2.67 4.66 2.39
C ARG A 145 3.06 3.31 1.80
N GLU A 146 3.47 3.26 0.53
CA GLU A 146 3.92 2.04 -0.14
C GLU A 146 5.29 1.56 0.35
N SER A 147 6.17 2.49 0.71
CA SER A 147 7.53 2.18 1.18
C SER A 147 7.56 1.56 2.58
N GLY A 148 6.45 1.65 3.32
CA GLY A 148 6.34 1.19 4.70
C GLY A 148 7.13 2.04 5.70
N ILE A 149 7.79 3.11 5.23
CA ILE A 149 8.41 4.14 6.06
C ILE A 149 7.32 5.19 6.34
N VAL A 150 6.40 4.84 7.23
CA VAL A 150 5.52 5.85 7.84
C VAL A 150 6.28 6.36 9.06
N GLU A 151 7.01 7.46 8.88
CA GLU A 151 7.63 8.17 9.99
C GLU A 151 6.54 9.02 10.65
N GLU A 152 5.84 8.41 11.61
CA GLU A 152 4.86 9.12 12.44
C GLU A 152 5.55 10.27 13.18
N ASP A 153 4.89 11.44 13.25
CA ASP A 153 5.46 12.61 13.93
C ASP A 153 5.69 12.28 15.42
N PRO A 154 6.96 12.18 15.89
CA PRO A 154 7.25 11.83 17.27
C PRO A 154 6.67 12.84 18.25
N ALA A 155 6.52 14.12 17.87
CA ALA A 155 5.91 15.13 18.71
C ALA A 155 4.41 14.91 18.86
N PHE A 156 3.73 14.46 17.80
CA PHE A 156 2.31 14.09 17.86
C PHE A 156 2.11 12.85 18.75
N VAL A 157 2.92 11.81 18.56
CA VAL A 157 2.88 10.60 19.39
C VAL A 157 3.19 10.93 20.86
N GLU A 158 4.18 11.78 21.11
CA GLU A 158 4.53 12.26 22.45
C GLU A 158 3.36 13.05 23.08
N SER A 159 2.69 13.91 22.32
CA SER A 159 1.51 14.64 22.80
C SER A 159 0.34 13.72 23.17
N LEU A 160 0.17 12.61 22.43
CA LEU A 160 -0.86 11.62 22.72
C LEU A 160 -0.49 10.79 23.97
N LEU A 161 0.78 10.39 24.09
CA LEU A 161 1.28 9.63 25.24
C LEU A 161 1.24 10.44 26.53
N PHE A 162 1.62 11.73 26.45
CA PHE A 162 1.73 12.67 27.57
C PHE A 162 0.67 13.76 27.53
N TRP A 163 -0.54 13.42 27.05
CA TRP A 163 -1.70 14.33 26.99
C TRP A 163 -2.14 14.92 28.34
N LYS A 164 -1.71 14.30 29.45
CA LYS A 164 -1.98 14.76 30.81
C LYS A 164 -0.76 15.52 31.35
N PRO A 165 -0.92 16.72 31.93
CA PRO A 165 0.19 17.44 32.53
C PRO A 165 0.82 16.58 33.63
N ALA A 166 2.12 16.30 33.48
CA ALA A 166 2.89 15.60 34.50
C ALA A 166 2.85 16.43 35.78
N ASN A 167 2.25 15.86 36.83
CA ASN A 167 2.18 16.49 38.15
C ASN A 167 3.56 16.33 38.81
N GLY A 168 4.51 17.13 38.36
CA GLY A 168 5.90 17.01 38.74
C GLY A 168 6.64 18.30 38.41
N LYS A 169 6.62 19.24 39.37
CA LYS A 169 7.56 20.36 39.55
C LYS A 169 7.98 21.04 38.24
N ASN A 170 7.34 22.17 37.95
CA ASN A 170 7.72 23.14 36.92
C ASN A 170 9.18 23.59 37.15
N ALA A 171 10.14 22.78 36.72
CA ALA A 171 11.54 23.07 36.84
C ALA A 171 11.89 24.10 35.76
N VAL A 172 11.83 25.38 36.14
CA VAL A 172 12.12 26.51 35.26
C VAL A 172 13.53 26.33 34.68
N VAL A 173 13.65 26.40 33.35
CA VAL A 173 14.94 26.31 32.66
C VAL A 173 15.82 27.48 33.08
N ASP A 174 17.08 27.21 33.42
CA ASP A 174 18.07 28.25 33.71
C ASP A 174 18.65 28.78 32.37
N PRO A 175 18.28 30.00 31.92
CA PRO A 175 18.61 30.46 30.58
C PRO A 175 20.12 30.62 30.36
N SER A 176 20.86 31.05 31.40
CA SER A 176 22.30 31.25 31.29
C SER A 176 23.02 29.93 31.15
N ARG A 177 22.70 28.96 32.03
CA ARG A 177 23.33 27.63 31.97
C ARG A 177 22.95 26.86 30.72
N GLU A 178 21.69 26.94 30.30
CA GLU A 178 21.21 26.28 29.09
C GLU A 178 21.88 26.84 27.83
N SER A 179 22.05 28.18 27.75
CA SER A 179 22.77 28.79 26.62
C SER A 179 24.22 28.30 26.51
N GLU A 180 24.88 28.08 27.64
CA GLU A 180 26.25 27.59 27.68
C GLU A 180 26.35 26.12 27.30
N ARG A 181 25.36 25.30 27.70
CA ARG A 181 25.25 23.91 27.25
C ARG A 181 25.08 23.84 25.73
N LEU A 182 24.23 24.67 25.16
CA LEU A 182 23.98 24.71 23.71
C LEU A 182 25.24 25.08 22.93
N ARG A 183 25.96 26.13 23.36
CA ARG A 183 27.26 26.51 22.77
C ARG A 183 28.29 25.39 22.86
N ARG A 184 28.32 24.66 23.97
CA ARG A 184 29.21 23.50 24.15
C ARG A 184 28.85 22.36 23.20
N ASN A 185 27.56 22.06 23.04
CA ASN A 185 27.12 21.02 22.10
C ASN A 185 27.46 21.38 20.66
N GLU A 186 27.25 22.63 20.27
CA GLU A 186 27.64 23.15 18.96
C GLU A 186 29.15 22.97 18.72
N ALA A 187 29.99 23.36 19.69
CA ALA A 187 31.44 23.19 19.62
C ALA A 187 31.90 21.72 19.55
N LEU A 188 31.12 20.80 20.12
CA LEU A 188 31.38 19.36 20.11
C LEU A 188 30.72 18.64 18.92
N GLY A 189 30.00 19.35 18.04
CA GLY A 189 29.25 18.75 16.93
C GLY A 189 28.07 17.87 17.37
N LYS A 190 27.59 18.03 18.59
CA LYS A 190 26.45 17.29 19.14
C LYS A 190 25.14 18.00 18.82
N LYS A 191 24.04 17.23 18.71
CA LYS A 191 22.71 17.79 18.46
C LYS A 191 22.27 18.70 19.63
N PRO A 192 21.46 19.75 19.39
CA PRO A 192 20.95 20.62 20.46
C PRO A 192 20.16 19.88 21.55
N THR A 193 19.50 18.79 21.18
CA THR A 193 18.72 17.92 22.07
C THR A 193 19.54 16.93 22.89
N ASP A 194 20.87 16.90 22.70
CA ASP A 194 21.74 15.93 23.35
C ASP A 194 22.10 16.37 24.79
N GLY A 195 21.66 15.60 25.79
CA GLY A 195 21.80 15.89 27.22
C GLY A 195 20.53 16.45 27.89
N SER A 196 20.51 16.50 29.22
CA SER A 196 19.38 17.04 29.98
C SER A 196 19.36 18.57 29.99
N THR A 197 18.15 19.14 29.88
CA THR A 197 17.92 20.59 30.01
C THR A 197 18.30 21.07 31.40
N LEU A 198 19.10 22.14 31.49
CA LEU A 198 19.54 22.67 32.78
C LEU A 198 18.44 23.50 33.42
N THR A 199 17.96 23.06 34.59
CA THR A 199 16.87 23.70 35.32
C THR A 199 17.38 24.36 36.60
N LYS A 200 16.74 25.48 36.98
CA LYS A 200 17.01 26.18 38.23
C LYS A 200 16.41 25.38 39.38
N LYS A 201 17.22 25.08 40.41
CA LYS A 201 16.70 24.62 41.70
C LYS A 201 16.07 25.82 42.39
N GLU A 202 14.80 25.69 42.82
CA GLU A 202 14.19 26.62 43.78
C GLU A 202 14.93 26.58 45.13
#